data_AF-A0A6J6PSR6-F1
#
_entry.id   AF-A0A6J6PSR6-F1
#
_cell.length_a   1.000
_cell.length_b   1.000
_cell.length_c   1.000
_cell.angle_alpha   90.00
_cell.angle_beta   90.00
_cell.angle_gamma   90.00
#
_symmetry.space_group_name_H-M   'P 1'
#
loop_
_entity.id
_entity.type
_entity.pdbx_description
1 polymer ?
#
loop_
_entity_poly.entity_id
_entity_poly.type
_entity_poly.pdbx_seq_one_letter_code
_entity_poly.pdbx_strand_id
1 'polypeptide(L)'
;MHARYTSELANDFGNLASRLAAMVQKYCGGVLPAVSHDAGLEATLLATVEKADSAICALDFQGGINAIMDFCKRVNGYVTEQEPWVLAKDPANQEKLEGVLYNTAESLRALAVLLNSVMPATCEILWESLGANTTLGPIGNQRIDEVSTWGQLVPGSLVQKSAILFPRLETAE
;
A
#
# COMPACT_ATOMS: atom_id res chain seq x y z
N MET A 1 -1.48 7.33 23.54
CA MET A 1 -0.49 7.57 22.47
C MET A 1 0.13 6.27 21.95
N HIS A 2 0.62 5.39 22.83
CA HIS A 2 1.18 4.08 22.45
C HIS A 2 0.25 3.18 21.60
N ALA A 3 -1.05 3.09 21.94
CA ALA A 3 -1.96 2.16 21.25
C ALA A 3 -2.18 2.47 19.75
N ARG A 4 -2.33 3.75 19.35
CA ARG A 4 -2.52 4.13 17.94
C ARG A 4 -1.25 3.94 17.10
N TYR A 5 -0.09 4.28 17.65
CA TYR A 5 1.20 4.05 17.00
C TYR A 5 1.43 2.56 16.72
N THR A 6 1.22 1.73 17.73
CA THR A 6 1.49 0.30 17.61
C THR A 6 0.43 -0.41 16.77
N SER A 7 -0.87 -0.13 16.94
CA SER A 7 -1.92 -0.90 16.26
C SER A 7 -2.27 -0.42 14.86
N GLU A 8 -2.33 0.89 14.59
CA GLU A 8 -2.81 1.39 13.28
C GLU A 8 -1.65 1.58 12.29
N LEU A 9 -0.49 2.04 12.75
CA LEU A 9 0.62 2.40 11.87
C LEU A 9 1.59 1.24 11.68
N ALA A 10 2.15 0.73 12.77
CA ALA A 10 3.13 -0.35 12.72
C ALA A 10 2.50 -1.70 12.32
N ASN A 11 1.34 -2.03 12.88
CA ASN A 11 0.72 -3.35 12.67
C ASN A 11 -0.05 -3.49 11.35
N ASP A 12 -0.63 -2.41 10.81
CA ASP A 12 -1.43 -2.49 9.57
C ASP A 12 -0.64 -2.00 8.35
N PHE A 13 -0.29 -0.72 8.29
CA PHE A 13 0.36 -0.14 7.10
C PHE A 13 1.79 -0.64 6.90
N GLY A 14 2.63 -0.56 7.93
CA GLY A 14 4.02 -1.00 7.86
C GLY A 14 4.17 -2.50 7.60
N ASN A 15 3.32 -3.30 8.26
CA ASN A 15 3.30 -4.74 8.10
C ASN A 15 2.82 -5.16 6.70
N LEU A 16 1.78 -4.51 6.16
CA LEU A 16 1.29 -4.80 4.81
C LEU A 16 2.38 -4.56 3.76
N ALA A 17 3.08 -3.42 3.83
CA ALA A 17 4.20 -3.11 2.95
C ALA A 17 5.32 -4.15 3.02
N SER A 18 5.76 -4.50 4.24
CA SER A 18 6.81 -5.50 4.46
C SER A 18 6.40 -6.89 3.94
N ARG A 19 5.16 -7.32 4.21
CA ARG A 19 4.61 -8.60 3.73
C ARG A 19 4.55 -8.63 2.22
N LEU A 20 4.07 -7.56 1.58
CA LEU A 20 4.03 -7.49 0.13
C LEU A 20 5.43 -7.61 -0.47
N ALA A 21 6.38 -6.77 -0.03
CA ALA A 21 7.74 -6.80 -0.57
C ALA A 21 8.37 -8.19 -0.40
N ALA A 22 8.15 -8.86 0.74
CA ALA A 22 8.60 -10.23 0.95
C ALA A 22 7.93 -11.24 0.01
N MET A 23 6.62 -11.12 -0.24
CA MET A 23 5.90 -12.02 -1.15
C MET A 23 6.31 -11.81 -2.61
N VAL A 24 6.43 -10.57 -3.09
CA VAL A 24 6.91 -10.27 -4.45
C VAL A 24 8.34 -10.78 -4.65
N GLN A 25 9.21 -10.58 -3.67
CA GLN A 25 10.56 -11.14 -3.69
C GLN A 25 10.56 -12.67 -3.77
N LYS A 26 9.71 -13.32 -2.98
CA LYS A 26 9.67 -14.78 -2.88
C LYS A 26 9.03 -15.45 -4.09
N TYR A 27 7.94 -14.90 -4.60
CA TYR A 27 7.08 -15.56 -5.60
C TYR A 27 7.23 -15.00 -7.01
N CYS A 28 7.75 -13.77 -7.15
CA CYS A 28 7.93 -13.09 -8.43
C CYS A 28 9.39 -12.63 -8.65
N GLY A 29 10.34 -13.10 -7.83
CA GLY A 29 11.76 -12.75 -7.95
C GLY A 29 12.07 -11.27 -7.72
N GLY A 30 11.18 -10.55 -7.03
CA GLY A 30 11.34 -9.12 -6.78
C GLY A 30 10.87 -8.23 -7.93
N VAL A 31 10.27 -8.81 -8.96
CA VAL A 31 9.74 -8.10 -10.11
C VAL A 31 8.24 -7.92 -9.94
N LEU A 32 7.76 -6.68 -10.10
CA LEU A 32 6.34 -6.39 -10.03
C LEU A 32 5.59 -7.10 -11.18
N PRO A 33 4.52 -7.87 -10.90
CA PRO A 33 3.76 -8.57 -11.93
C PRO A 33 3.02 -7.66 -12.91
N ALA A 34 2.35 -8.27 -13.89
CA ALA A 34 1.48 -7.58 -14.83
C ALA A 34 0.33 -6.84 -14.11
N VAL A 35 -0.18 -5.79 -14.75
CA VAL A 35 -1.31 -5.02 -14.23
C VAL A 35 -2.50 -5.94 -14.02
N SER A 36 -3.10 -5.80 -12.84
CA SER A 36 -4.31 -6.51 -12.42
C SER A 36 -5.33 -5.52 -11.89
N HIS A 37 -6.58 -5.92 -11.97
CA HIS A 37 -7.74 -5.10 -11.63
C HIS A 37 -8.61 -5.86 -10.64
N ASP A 38 -8.75 -5.32 -9.43
CA ASP A 38 -9.77 -5.76 -8.47
C ASP A 38 -10.82 -4.66 -8.34
N ALA A 39 -12.01 -4.90 -8.90
CA ALA A 39 -13.09 -3.93 -8.92
C ALA A 39 -13.49 -3.45 -7.51
N GLY A 40 -13.33 -4.31 -6.50
CA GLY A 40 -13.63 -3.96 -5.12
C GLY A 40 -12.64 -2.98 -4.53
N LEU A 41 -11.35 -3.18 -4.74
CA LEU A 41 -10.29 -2.27 -4.30
C LEU A 41 -10.32 -0.96 -5.07
N GLU A 42 -10.54 -1.00 -6.39
CA GLU A 42 -10.67 0.20 -7.22
C GLU A 42 -11.82 1.10 -6.77
N ALA A 43 -13.01 0.53 -6.59
CA ALA A 43 -14.17 1.26 -6.12
C ALA A 43 -13.97 1.81 -4.69
N THR A 44 -13.32 1.04 -3.81
CA THR A 44 -13.03 1.50 -2.45
C THR A 44 -12.01 2.64 -2.48
N LEU A 45 -10.96 2.55 -3.31
CA LEU A 45 -9.97 3.60 -3.43
C LEU A 45 -10.60 4.91 -3.91
N LEU A 46 -11.44 4.86 -4.94
CA LEU A 46 -12.16 6.04 -5.44
C LEU A 46 -12.97 6.71 -4.32
N ALA A 47 -13.79 5.93 -3.61
CA ALA A 47 -14.58 6.44 -2.50
C ALA A 47 -13.71 7.00 -1.35
N THR A 48 -12.55 6.39 -1.09
CA THR A 48 -11.60 6.86 -0.09
C THR A 48 -11.00 8.21 -0.47
N VAL A 49 -10.61 8.41 -1.74
CA VAL A 49 -10.07 9.68 -2.22
C VAL A 49 -11.10 10.79 -2.06
N GLU A 50 -12.34 10.57 -2.52
CA GLU A 50 -13.44 11.54 -2.40
C GLU A 50 -13.73 11.92 -0.94
N LYS A 51 -13.80 10.91 -0.06
CA LYS A 51 -14.05 11.11 1.37
C LYS A 51 -12.90 11.84 2.07
N ALA A 52 -11.66 11.47 1.77
CA ALA A 52 -10.49 12.09 2.37
C ALA A 52 -10.35 13.56 1.94
N ASP A 53 -10.53 13.85 0.65
CA ASP A 53 -10.49 15.21 0.10
C ASP A 53 -11.55 16.10 0.75
N SER A 54 -12.80 15.63 0.78
CA SER A 54 -13.92 16.35 1.41
C SER A 54 -13.65 16.68 2.88
N ALA A 55 -13.10 15.72 3.64
CA ALA A 55 -12.79 15.91 5.05
C ALA A 55 -11.64 16.91 5.26
N ILE A 56 -10.58 16.81 4.45
CA ILE A 56 -9.42 17.73 4.52
C ILE A 56 -9.84 19.16 4.15
N CYS A 57 -10.67 19.34 3.11
CA CYS A 57 -11.23 20.65 2.74
C CYS A 57 -12.08 21.25 3.86
N ALA A 58 -12.75 20.42 4.66
CA ALA A 58 -13.52 20.82 5.83
C ALA A 58 -12.68 21.01 7.11
N LEU A 59 -11.35 20.92 7.02
CA LEU A 59 -10.41 20.93 8.16
C LEU A 59 -10.60 19.77 9.15
N ASP A 60 -11.30 18.71 8.75
CA ASP A 60 -11.41 17.46 9.49
C ASP A 60 -10.27 16.49 9.09
N PHE A 61 -9.05 16.83 9.51
CA PHE A 61 -7.87 16.01 9.23
C PHE A 61 -8.00 14.60 9.80
N GLN A 62 -8.64 14.45 10.96
CA GLN A 62 -8.83 13.14 11.58
C GLN A 62 -9.76 12.26 10.75
N GLY A 63 -10.88 12.81 10.26
CA GLY A 63 -11.79 12.11 9.36
C GLY A 63 -11.11 11.68 8.06
N GLY A 64 -10.30 12.57 7.48
CA GLY A 64 -9.53 12.26 6.27
C GLY A 64 -8.52 11.13 6.48
N ILE A 65 -7.69 11.22 7.53
CA ILE A 65 -6.72 10.17 7.87
C ILE A 65 -7.42 8.85 8.16
N ASN A 66 -8.52 8.85 8.90
CA ASN A 66 -9.27 7.63 9.20
C ASN A 66 -9.82 6.97 7.93
N ALA A 67 -10.32 7.74 6.96
CA ALA A 67 -10.78 7.21 5.68
C ALA A 67 -9.65 6.50 4.91
N ILE A 68 -8.44 7.06 4.94
CA ILE A 68 -7.26 6.45 4.32
C ILE A 68 -6.84 5.17 5.06
N MET A 69 -6.85 5.19 6.40
CA MET A 69 -6.52 4.01 7.21
C MET A 69 -7.56 2.89 7.07
N ASP A 70 -8.83 3.21 6.87
CA ASP A 70 -9.87 2.22 6.60
C ASP A 70 -9.66 1.53 5.24
N PHE A 71 -9.15 2.25 4.23
CA PHE A 71 -8.69 1.62 2.98
C PHE A 71 -7.52 0.66 3.23
N CYS A 72 -6.52 1.05 4.04
CA CYS A 72 -5.43 0.15 4.43
C CYS A 72 -5.94 -1.14 5.10
N LYS A 73 -6.97 -1.05 5.95
CA LYS A 73 -7.62 -2.24 6.56
C LYS A 73 -8.31 -3.10 5.50
N ARG A 74 -9.02 -2.49 4.55
CA ARG A 74 -9.67 -3.21 3.43
C ARG A 74 -8.65 -3.97 2.57
N VAL A 75 -7.47 -3.40 2.32
CA VAL A 75 -6.38 -4.04 1.56
C VAL A 75 -5.77 -5.20 2.37
N ASN A 76 -5.58 -5.04 3.68
CA ASN A 76 -5.16 -6.15 4.55
C ASN A 76 -6.18 -7.30 4.54
N GLY A 77 -7.48 -6.97 4.58
CA GLY A 77 -8.58 -7.92 4.44
C GLY A 77 -8.52 -8.66 3.11
N TYR A 78 -8.34 -7.95 1.99
CA TYR A 78 -8.14 -8.54 0.67
C TYR A 78 -7.00 -9.58 0.65
N VAL A 79 -5.81 -9.20 1.13
CA VAL A 79 -4.66 -10.13 1.16
C VAL A 79 -4.96 -11.35 2.02
N THR A 80 -5.76 -11.19 3.07
CA THR A 80 -6.16 -12.29 3.96
C THR A 80 -7.16 -13.22 3.30
N GLU A 81 -8.15 -12.68 2.60
CA GLU A 81 -9.17 -13.43 1.86
C GLU A 81 -8.59 -14.19 0.67
N GLN A 82 -7.62 -13.59 -0.03
CA GLN A 82 -7.01 -14.18 -1.23
C GLN A 82 -5.95 -15.23 -0.91
N GLU A 83 -5.46 -15.27 0.33
CA GLU A 83 -4.47 -16.23 0.83
C GLU A 83 -3.32 -16.52 -0.16
N PRO A 84 -2.50 -15.52 -0.56
CA PRO A 84 -1.45 -15.70 -1.57
C PRO A 84 -0.43 -16.79 -1.20
N TRP A 85 -0.24 -17.08 0.09
CA TRP A 85 0.60 -18.18 0.57
C TRP A 85 0.03 -19.57 0.27
N VAL A 86 -1.30 -19.70 0.08
CA VAL A 86 -1.95 -20.91 -0.39
C VAL A 86 -1.85 -20.98 -1.91
N LEU A 87 -2.17 -19.89 -2.61
CA LEU A 87 -2.07 -19.82 -4.07
C LEU A 87 -0.67 -20.20 -4.57
N ALA A 88 0.37 -19.73 -3.88
CA ALA A 88 1.77 -20.02 -4.21
C ALA A 88 2.19 -21.49 -4.10
N LYS A 89 1.35 -22.38 -3.56
CA LYS A 89 1.66 -23.82 -3.46
C LYS A 89 1.38 -24.58 -4.75
N ASP A 90 0.53 -24.04 -5.62
CA ASP A 90 0.12 -24.67 -6.87
C ASP A 90 0.49 -23.76 -8.06
N PRO A 91 1.41 -24.19 -8.95
CA PRO A 91 1.79 -23.43 -10.13
C PRO A 91 0.61 -23.04 -11.05
N ALA A 92 -0.50 -23.78 -11.02
CA ALA A 92 -1.69 -23.44 -11.79
C ALA A 92 -2.35 -22.11 -11.33
N ASN A 93 -2.05 -21.65 -10.12
CA ASN A 93 -2.57 -20.40 -9.57
C ASN A 93 -1.64 -19.19 -9.76
N GLN A 94 -0.55 -19.34 -10.52
CA GLN A 94 0.46 -18.29 -10.67
C GLN A 94 -0.14 -16.94 -11.12
N GLU A 95 -1.02 -16.94 -12.12
CA GLU A 95 -1.66 -15.71 -12.61
C GLU A 95 -2.51 -15.02 -11.53
N LYS A 96 -3.26 -15.81 -10.74
CA LYS A 96 -4.05 -15.28 -9.62
C LYS A 96 -3.17 -14.70 -8.52
N LEU A 97 -2.10 -15.40 -8.17
CA LEU A 97 -1.13 -14.93 -7.19
C LEU A 97 -0.52 -13.61 -7.63
N GLU A 98 -0.06 -13.53 -8.87
CA GLU A 98 0.50 -12.32 -9.48
C GLU A 98 -0.50 -11.16 -9.44
N GLY A 99 -1.77 -11.41 -9.79
CA GLY A 99 -2.82 -10.41 -9.72
C GLY A 99 -3.06 -9.88 -8.31
N VAL A 100 -3.09 -10.75 -7.30
CA VAL A 100 -3.22 -10.36 -5.89
C VAL A 100 -2.04 -9.49 -5.44
N LEU A 101 -0.82 -9.85 -5.83
CA LEU A 101 0.37 -9.09 -5.48
C LEU A 101 0.39 -7.72 -6.16
N TYR A 102 0.02 -7.64 -7.44
CA TYR A 102 -0.10 -6.35 -8.13
C TYR A 102 -1.15 -5.46 -7.49
N ASN A 103 -2.36 -5.97 -7.25
CA ASN A 103 -3.45 -5.22 -6.64
C ASN A 103 -3.07 -4.67 -5.25
N THR A 104 -2.31 -5.45 -4.47
CA THR A 104 -1.80 -5.02 -3.18
C THR A 104 -0.73 -3.93 -3.32
N ALA A 105 0.17 -4.05 -4.31
CA ALA A 105 1.19 -3.05 -4.60
C ALA A 105 0.59 -1.72 -5.01
N GLU A 106 -0.37 -1.75 -5.94
CA GLU A 106 -1.06 -0.58 -6.45
C GLU A 106 -1.87 0.13 -5.34
N SER A 107 -2.47 -0.65 -4.44
CA SER A 107 -3.12 -0.10 -3.25
C SER A 107 -2.14 0.61 -2.32
N LEU A 108 -0.94 0.05 -2.12
CA LEU A 108 0.11 0.67 -1.30
C LEU A 108 0.70 1.93 -1.95
N ARG A 109 0.80 1.98 -3.28
CA ARG A 109 1.15 3.20 -4.02
C ARG A 109 0.16 4.31 -3.68
N ALA A 110 -1.14 4.04 -3.79
CA ALA A 110 -2.17 5.01 -3.48
C ALA A 110 -2.12 5.47 -2.01
N LEU A 111 -1.98 4.53 -1.07
CA LEU A 111 -1.81 4.84 0.35
C LEU A 111 -0.59 5.73 0.63
N ALA A 112 0.53 5.48 -0.04
CA ALA A 112 1.73 6.30 0.12
C ALA A 112 1.48 7.75 -0.31
N VAL A 113 0.84 7.98 -1.46
CA VAL A 113 0.52 9.34 -1.94
C VAL A 113 -0.44 10.05 -0.97
N LEU A 114 -1.49 9.37 -0.53
CA LEU A 114 -2.50 9.95 0.37
C LEU A 114 -1.95 10.29 1.76
N LEU A 115 -1.01 9.49 2.28
CA LEU A 115 -0.41 9.70 3.60
C LEU A 115 0.86 10.56 3.56
N ASN A 116 1.36 10.93 2.38
CA ASN A 116 2.63 11.65 2.23
C ASN A 116 2.64 13.01 2.96
N SER A 117 1.50 13.71 2.99
CA SER A 117 1.36 14.99 3.70
C SER A 117 1.42 14.86 5.24
N VAL A 118 1.19 13.65 5.77
CA VAL A 118 1.15 13.35 7.21
C VAL A 118 2.44 12.64 7.65
N MET A 119 2.97 11.74 6.82
CA MET A 119 4.12 10.89 7.12
C MET A 119 5.09 10.79 5.93
N PRO A 120 5.72 11.90 5.51
CA PRO A 120 6.50 11.94 4.28
C PRO A 120 7.68 10.96 4.29
N ALA A 121 8.43 10.88 5.39
CA ALA A 121 9.59 9.99 5.49
C ALA A 121 9.21 8.51 5.34
N THR A 122 8.10 8.07 5.93
CA THR A 122 7.62 6.68 5.79
C THR A 122 7.12 6.41 4.38
N CYS A 123 6.38 7.36 3.81
CA CYS A 123 5.83 7.22 2.47
C CYS A 123 6.95 7.17 1.41
N GLU A 124 8.02 7.95 1.58
CA GLU A 124 9.20 7.92 0.72
C GLU A 124 9.92 6.58 0.76
N ILE A 125 10.10 5.98 1.94
CA ILE A 125 10.70 4.65 2.08
C ILE A 125 9.84 3.58 1.36
N LEU A 126 8.51 3.65 1.48
CA LEU A 126 7.61 2.75 0.76
C LEU A 126 7.65 3.02 -0.76
N TRP A 127 7.72 4.27 -1.17
CA TRP A 127 7.79 4.67 -2.58
C TRP A 127 9.01 4.08 -3.29
N GLU A 128 10.16 4.14 -2.62
CA GLU A 128 11.40 3.49 -3.07
C GLU A 128 11.28 1.97 -3.07
N SER A 129 10.68 1.39 -2.02
CA SER A 129 10.43 -0.06 -1.92
C SER A 129 9.63 -0.61 -3.10
N LEU A 130 8.64 0.13 -3.59
CA LEU A 130 7.81 -0.26 -4.73
C LEU A 130 8.49 -0.02 -6.09
N GLY A 131 9.67 0.62 -6.11
CA GLY A 131 10.33 1.06 -7.34
C GLY A 131 9.60 2.22 -8.04
N ALA A 132 8.64 2.85 -7.35
CA ALA A 132 7.78 3.89 -7.91
C ALA A 132 8.55 5.19 -8.18
N ASN A 133 9.60 5.50 -7.41
CA ASN A 133 10.41 6.69 -7.65
C ASN A 133 11.07 6.66 -9.05
N THR A 134 11.55 5.50 -9.48
CA THR A 134 12.22 5.33 -10.77
C THR A 134 11.25 5.44 -11.95
N THR A 135 9.99 5.05 -11.76
CA THR A 135 9.02 4.92 -12.86
C THR A 135 7.98 6.05 -12.91
N LEU A 136 7.55 6.54 -11.76
CA LEU A 136 6.56 7.61 -11.59
C LEU A 136 7.17 8.93 -11.14
N GLY A 137 8.46 8.93 -10.79
CA GLY A 137 9.15 10.09 -10.24
C GLY A 137 8.91 10.30 -8.74
N PRO A 138 9.39 11.44 -8.19
CA PRO A 138 9.31 11.72 -6.76
C PRO A 138 7.87 11.70 -6.23
N ILE A 139 7.68 11.13 -5.04
CA ILE A 139 6.35 11.08 -4.40
C ILE A 139 5.75 12.47 -4.17
N GLY A 140 6.59 13.47 -3.91
CA GLY A 140 6.16 14.86 -3.73
C GLY A 140 5.59 15.53 -4.99
N ASN A 141 5.81 14.95 -6.17
CA ASN A 141 5.25 15.44 -7.44
C ASN A 141 3.93 14.75 -7.79
N GLN A 142 3.51 13.74 -7.04
CA GLN A 142 2.28 13.00 -7.30
C GLN A 142 1.08 13.83 -6.88
N ARG A 143 0.03 13.83 -7.70
CA ARG A 143 -1.18 14.60 -7.43
C ARG A 143 -2.25 13.72 -6.81
N ILE A 144 -2.94 14.26 -5.79
CA ILE A 144 -3.98 13.54 -5.05
C ILE A 144 -5.20 13.24 -5.93
N ASP A 145 -5.56 14.15 -6.83
CA ASP A 145 -6.69 13.99 -7.76
C ASP A 145 -6.49 12.89 -8.80
N GLU A 146 -5.24 12.48 -9.05
CA GLU A 146 -4.90 11.39 -9.96
C GLU A 146 -4.71 10.05 -9.23
N VAL A 147 -4.75 10.01 -7.89
CA VAL A 147 -4.47 8.81 -7.08
C VAL A 147 -5.39 7.64 -7.40
N SER A 148 -6.67 7.91 -7.65
CA SER A 148 -7.69 6.89 -7.95
C SER A 148 -7.55 6.30 -9.35
N THR A 149 -6.68 6.84 -10.21
CA THR A 149 -6.33 6.20 -11.47
C THR A 149 -5.58 4.91 -11.15
N TRP A 150 -6.21 3.76 -11.37
CA TRP A 150 -5.63 2.46 -11.05
C TRP A 150 -4.58 2.05 -12.07
N GLY A 151 -3.66 1.19 -11.65
CA GLY A 151 -2.68 0.55 -12.53
C GLY A 151 -1.50 1.45 -12.90
N GLN A 152 -1.14 2.41 -12.04
CA GLN A 152 -0.03 3.32 -12.33
C GLN A 152 1.33 2.68 -12.11
N LEU A 153 1.47 1.74 -11.17
CA LEU A 153 2.73 1.03 -11.02
C LEU A 153 3.08 0.26 -12.29
N VAL A 154 4.26 0.55 -12.84
CA VAL A 154 4.75 -0.04 -14.08
C VAL A 154 5.16 -1.50 -13.83
N PRO A 155 4.54 -2.50 -14.50
CA PRO A 155 4.98 -3.89 -14.43
C PRO A 155 6.46 -4.04 -14.78
N GLY A 156 7.14 -5.01 -14.16
CA GLY A 156 8.57 -5.18 -14.35
C GLY A 156 9.44 -4.31 -13.42
N SER A 157 8.84 -3.35 -12.70
CA SER A 157 9.57 -2.56 -11.69
C SER A 157 10.14 -3.45 -10.60
N LEU A 158 11.32 -3.09 -10.08
CA LEU A 158 11.96 -3.83 -8.99
C LEU A 158 11.34 -3.41 -7.66
N VAL A 159 10.67 -4.35 -6.99
CA VAL A 159 10.17 -4.19 -5.64
C VAL A 159 11.24 -4.67 -4.67
N GLN A 160 11.78 -3.79 -3.84
CA GLN A 160 12.83 -4.10 -2.88
C GLN A 160 12.28 -4.17 -1.45
N LYS A 161 12.90 -4.98 -0.60
CA LYS A 161 12.61 -4.91 0.84
C LYS A 161 13.15 -3.58 1.39
N SER A 162 12.29 -2.81 2.04
CA SER A 162 12.68 -1.55 2.66
C SER A 162 13.22 -1.73 4.08
N ALA A 163 13.79 -0.64 4.61
CA ALA A 163 13.95 -0.49 6.04
C ALA A 163 12.59 -0.63 6.76
N ILE A 164 12.62 -1.03 8.02
CA ILE A 164 11.41 -1.16 8.85
C ILE A 164 10.72 0.21 8.92
N LEU A 165 9.52 0.31 8.34
CA LEU A 165 8.76 1.57 8.25
C LEU A 165 8.40 2.16 9.62
N PHE A 166 8.14 1.30 10.61
CA PHE A 166 7.86 1.69 11.99
C PHE A 166 8.62 0.76 12.94
N PRO A 167 9.81 1.17 13.41
CA PRO A 167 10.52 0.44 14.46
C PRO A 167 9.63 0.32 15.71
N ARG A 168 9.67 -0.81 16.40
CA ARG A 168 8.97 -0.92 17.69
C ARG A 168 9.58 0.09 18.66
N LEU A 169 8.74 0.90 19.30
CA LEU A 169 9.18 1.73 20.41
C LEU A 169 9.59 0.79 21.55
N GLU A 170 10.84 0.88 22.00
CA GLU A 170 11.27 0.20 23.22
C GLU A 170 10.40 0.71 24.37
N THR A 171 9.74 -0.19 25.08
CA THR A 171 9.17 0.15 26.39
C THR A 171 10.34 0.45 27.30
N ALA A 172 10.57 1.74 27.58
CA ALA A 172 11.40 2.12 28.71
C ALA A 172 10.78 1.48 29.97
N GLU A 173 11.53 0.56 30.57
CA GLU A 173 11.23 0.02 31.91
C GLU A 173 11.29 1.12 32.97
#